data_AF-A0A142YP32-F1
#
_entry.id   AF-A0A142YP32-F1
#
_cell.length_a   1.000
_cell.length_b   1.000
_cell.length_c   1.000
_cell.angle_alpha   90.00
_cell.angle_beta   90.00
_cell.angle_gamma   90.00
#
_symmetry.space_group_name_H-M   'P 1'
#
loop_
_entity.id
_entity.type
_entity.pdbx_description
1 polymer ?
#
loop_
_entity_poly.entity_id
_entity_poly.type
_entity_poly.pdbx_seq_one_letter_code
_entity_poly.pdbx_strand_id
1 'polypeptide(L)'
;MAFAILKGLDAPADVSSATLDADGPRAVEAVGCSVSGLAGDASRLEFDRLDAGLPLNLGLFGALQYRFIPVPDELNRYMLTIRNLPDGDYAVHADGRALGTWPARRLAEGVNLASATADGWEPGGPWEAAAWALAELTEARTKLFQSKLGLAHHLPGSPVLPAFDEQAAEINARLEALQHAIVAPRPFHFVVERKEAGR
;
A
#
# COMPACT_ATOMS: atom_id res chain seq x y z
N MET A 1 18.12 9.28 -0.14
CA MET A 1 18.25 9.93 1.19
C MET A 1 17.14 9.52 2.15
N ALA A 2 15.86 9.71 1.80
CA ALA A 2 14.73 9.36 2.68
C ALA A 2 14.82 7.96 3.30
N PHE A 3 15.11 6.93 2.48
CA PHE A 3 15.33 5.55 2.95
C PHE A 3 16.36 5.48 4.10
N ALA A 4 17.55 6.05 3.90
CA ALA A 4 18.63 6.00 4.90
C ALA A 4 18.27 6.77 6.18
N ILE A 5 17.54 7.88 6.07
CA ILE A 5 17.04 8.63 7.23
C ILE A 5 16.06 7.76 8.02
N LEU A 6 15.09 7.14 7.36
CA LEU A 6 14.11 6.26 8.01
C LEU A 6 14.78 5.06 8.69
N LYS A 7 15.74 4.40 8.02
CA LYS A 7 16.50 3.30 8.64
C LYS A 7 17.34 3.78 9.82
N GLY A 8 17.95 4.98 9.74
CA GLY A 8 18.68 5.57 10.86
C GLY A 8 17.80 5.98 12.05
N LEU A 9 16.49 6.08 11.85
CA LEU A 9 15.47 6.31 12.89
C LEU A 9 14.81 5.00 13.34
N ASP A 10 15.40 3.84 13.04
CA ASP A 10 14.87 2.51 13.36
C ASP A 10 13.47 2.23 12.81
N ALA A 11 13.14 2.78 11.64
CA ALA A 11 11.88 2.45 10.98
C ALA A 11 11.80 0.93 10.71
N PRO A 12 10.70 0.28 11.12
CA PRO A 12 10.54 -1.16 10.97
C PRO A 12 10.42 -1.55 9.50
N ALA A 13 10.79 -2.79 9.20
CA ALA A 13 10.65 -3.34 7.85
C ALA A 13 9.22 -3.75 7.53
N ASP A 14 8.50 -4.23 8.55
CA ASP A 14 7.14 -4.72 8.45
C ASP A 14 6.13 -3.59 8.58
N VAL A 15 5.25 -3.48 7.58
CA VAL A 15 4.06 -2.62 7.59
C VAL A 15 2.96 -3.33 8.36
N SER A 16 2.62 -4.54 7.91
CA SER A 16 1.73 -5.46 8.62
C SER A 16 1.86 -6.88 8.06
N SER A 17 1.50 -7.88 8.85
CA SER A 17 1.54 -9.29 8.48
C SER A 17 0.33 -10.04 9.00
N ALA A 18 -0.32 -10.81 8.12
CA ALA A 18 -1.39 -11.72 8.49
C ALA A 18 -1.00 -13.17 8.16
N THR A 19 -1.14 -14.06 9.14
CA THR A 19 -0.93 -15.51 8.99
C THR A 19 -2.24 -16.24 9.26
N LEU A 20 -2.72 -16.97 8.27
CA LEU A 20 -3.97 -17.74 8.33
C LEU A 20 -3.68 -19.24 8.22
N ASP A 21 -4.55 -20.03 8.81
CA ASP A 21 -4.58 -21.48 8.67
C ASP A 21 -5.82 -21.87 7.85
N ALA A 22 -5.63 -22.58 6.75
CA ALA A 22 -6.74 -23.06 5.91
C ALA A 22 -7.37 -24.35 6.45
N ASP A 23 -6.67 -25.11 7.32
CA ASP A 23 -7.19 -26.32 7.96
C ASP A 23 -7.90 -25.96 9.28
N GLY A 24 -9.21 -25.74 9.16
CA GLY A 24 -10.00 -25.09 10.21
C GLY A 24 -9.77 -23.57 10.22
N PRO A 25 -10.37 -22.83 9.27
CA PRO A 25 -10.09 -21.42 9.02
C PRO A 25 -9.98 -20.57 10.28
N ARG A 26 -8.76 -20.14 10.60
CA ARG A 26 -8.48 -19.23 11.71
C ARG A 26 -7.31 -18.30 11.39
N ALA A 27 -7.33 -17.11 11.98
CA ALA A 27 -6.15 -16.26 12.06
C ALA A 27 -5.19 -16.83 13.12
N VAL A 28 -3.97 -17.18 12.70
CA VAL A 28 -2.90 -17.67 13.57
C VAL A 28 -2.14 -16.52 14.20
N GLU A 29 -1.85 -15.49 13.39
CA GLU A 29 -1.08 -14.33 13.81
C GLU A 29 -1.48 -13.12 12.97
N ALA A 30 -1.57 -11.95 13.60
CA ALA A 30 -1.81 -10.68 12.95
C ALA A 30 -0.98 -9.60 13.65
N VAL A 31 -0.04 -8.99 12.91
CA VAL A 31 0.86 -7.93 13.41
C VAL A 31 0.66 -6.70 12.55
N GLY A 32 0.42 -5.54 13.17
CA GLY A 32 0.12 -4.31 12.44
C GLY A 32 -1.24 -4.33 11.71
N CYS A 33 -2.07 -5.35 11.96
CA CYS A 33 -3.41 -5.49 11.39
C CYS A 33 -4.32 -6.34 12.29
N SER A 34 -5.62 -6.28 12.02
CA SER A 34 -6.62 -7.20 12.57
C SER A 34 -7.34 -7.93 11.44
N VAL A 35 -7.52 -9.23 11.58
CA VAL A 35 -8.28 -10.07 10.64
C VAL A 35 -9.63 -10.43 11.26
N SER A 36 -10.70 -10.28 10.49
CA SER A 36 -12.07 -10.60 10.88
C SER A 36 -12.83 -11.25 9.73
N GLY A 37 -14.03 -11.78 10.00
CA GLY A 37 -14.91 -12.30 8.95
C GLY A 37 -14.33 -13.49 8.19
N LEU A 38 -13.37 -14.22 8.77
CA LEU A 38 -12.75 -15.36 8.10
C LEU A 38 -13.79 -16.46 7.86
N ALA A 39 -14.00 -16.79 6.60
CA ALA A 39 -14.99 -17.74 6.13
C ALA A 39 -14.46 -18.56 4.95
N GLY A 40 -15.17 -19.64 4.63
CA GLY A 40 -14.85 -20.52 3.50
C GLY A 40 -14.01 -21.73 3.88
N ASP A 41 -13.22 -22.21 2.94
CA ASP A 41 -12.41 -23.42 3.06
C ASP A 41 -11.14 -23.36 2.19
N ALA A 42 -10.38 -24.45 2.13
CA ALA A 42 -9.16 -24.58 1.37
C ALA A 42 -9.28 -24.36 -0.16
N SER A 43 -10.49 -24.32 -0.72
CA SER A 43 -10.75 -23.97 -2.12
C SER A 43 -11.01 -22.47 -2.30
N ARG A 44 -11.63 -21.82 -1.31
CA ARG A 44 -11.97 -20.40 -1.33
C ARG A 44 -12.04 -19.86 0.09
N LEU A 45 -11.06 -19.06 0.47
CA LEU A 45 -11.01 -18.35 1.75
C LEU A 45 -11.37 -16.89 1.54
N GLU A 46 -12.19 -16.35 2.44
CA GLU A 46 -12.52 -14.93 2.47
C GLU A 46 -12.25 -14.38 3.86
N PHE A 47 -11.75 -13.15 3.95
CA PHE A 47 -11.57 -12.47 5.23
C PHE A 47 -11.45 -10.97 5.01
N ASP A 48 -11.75 -10.21 6.06
CA ASP A 48 -11.50 -8.78 6.10
C ASP A 48 -10.23 -8.51 6.88
N ARG A 49 -9.37 -7.64 6.36
CA ARG A 49 -8.14 -7.20 7.00
C ARG A 49 -8.16 -5.68 7.17
N LEU A 50 -8.07 -5.22 8.41
CA LEU A 50 -7.90 -3.82 8.75
C LEU A 50 -6.46 -3.59 9.21
N ASP A 51 -5.73 -2.72 8.52
CA ASP A 51 -4.32 -2.44 8.79
C ASP A 51 -4.13 -1.14 9.57
N ALA A 52 -3.15 -1.13 10.47
CA ALA A 52 -2.77 0.06 11.23
C ALA A 52 -1.92 1.04 10.39
N GLY A 53 -1.31 0.54 9.32
CA GLY A 53 -0.53 1.32 8.35
C GLY A 53 -0.64 0.70 6.96
N LEU A 54 -0.53 1.54 5.93
CA LEU A 54 -0.57 1.12 4.54
C LEU A 54 0.84 1.04 3.94
N PRO A 55 1.08 0.12 3.00
CA PRO A 55 2.37 0.04 2.32
C PRO A 55 2.69 1.28 1.50
N LEU A 56 3.97 1.60 1.44
CA LEU A 56 4.53 2.70 0.66
C LEU A 56 4.61 2.32 -0.82
N ASN A 57 3.88 3.02 -1.68
CA ASN A 57 4.02 2.90 -3.13
C ASN A 57 4.30 4.27 -3.75
N LEU A 58 5.24 4.31 -4.69
CA LEU A 58 5.83 5.54 -5.22
C LEU A 58 5.47 5.76 -6.71
N GLY A 59 4.24 5.42 -7.08
CA GLY A 59 3.74 5.52 -8.45
C GLY A 59 4.23 4.41 -9.38
N LEU A 60 3.75 4.46 -10.63
CA LEU A 60 3.96 3.43 -11.65
C LEU A 60 5.44 3.05 -11.87
N PHE A 61 6.33 4.05 -11.87
CA PHE A 61 7.76 3.84 -12.12
C PHE A 61 8.60 3.73 -10.84
N GLY A 62 7.98 3.70 -9.66
CA GLY A 62 8.70 3.62 -8.38
C GLY A 62 9.66 2.43 -8.34
N ALA A 63 9.21 1.25 -8.74
CA ALA A 63 10.06 0.05 -8.77
C ALA A 63 11.31 0.21 -9.66
N LEU A 64 11.22 0.96 -10.75
CA LEU A 64 12.37 1.23 -11.64
C LEU A 64 13.29 2.31 -11.05
N GLN A 65 12.72 3.40 -10.53
CA GLN A 65 13.47 4.52 -9.95
C GLN A 65 14.25 4.11 -8.71
N TYR A 66 13.70 3.19 -7.92
CA TYR A 66 14.26 2.75 -6.63
C TYR A 66 14.79 1.32 -6.66
N ARG A 67 15.08 0.74 -7.84
CA ARG A 67 15.50 -0.66 -8.01
C ARG A 67 16.67 -1.11 -7.13
N PHE A 68 17.59 -0.20 -6.81
CA PHE A 68 18.78 -0.49 -6.00
C PHE A 68 18.62 -0.14 -4.52
N ILE A 69 17.42 0.28 -4.10
CA ILE A 69 17.11 0.61 -2.73
C ILE A 69 16.15 -0.47 -2.23
N PRO A 70 16.48 -1.19 -1.15
CA PRO A 70 15.70 -2.34 -0.68
C PRO A 70 14.44 -1.90 0.09
N VAL A 71 13.66 -0.96 -0.47
CA VAL A 71 12.39 -0.51 0.10
C VAL A 71 11.42 -1.68 0.32
N PRO A 72 11.21 -2.60 -0.64
CA PRO A 72 10.27 -3.71 -0.46
C PRO A 72 10.59 -4.60 0.75
N ASP A 73 11.88 -4.81 1.03
CA ASP A 73 12.33 -5.75 2.05
C ASP A 73 12.60 -5.08 3.40
N GLU A 74 13.02 -3.81 3.41
CA GLU A 74 13.49 -3.15 4.64
C GLU A 74 12.56 -2.07 5.20
N LEU A 75 11.51 -1.68 4.46
CA LEU A 75 10.54 -0.65 4.88
C LEU A 75 9.10 -0.91 4.42
N ASN A 76 8.84 -1.96 3.64
CA ASN A 76 7.56 -2.12 2.95
C ASN A 76 7.09 -3.57 2.86
N ARG A 77 7.29 -4.35 3.92
CA ARG A 77 6.80 -5.73 4.00
C ARG A 77 5.33 -5.74 4.43
N TYR A 78 4.45 -6.01 3.47
CA TYR A 78 3.01 -6.14 3.66
C TYR A 78 2.61 -7.60 3.41
N MET A 79 2.77 -8.43 4.43
CA MET A 79 2.85 -9.88 4.27
C MET A 79 1.48 -10.56 4.39
N LEU A 80 1.28 -11.59 3.56
CA LEU A 80 0.21 -12.57 3.70
C LEU A 80 0.80 -13.97 3.70
N THR A 81 0.48 -14.75 4.73
CA THR A 81 0.85 -16.16 4.86
C THR A 81 -0.42 -16.99 5.02
N ILE A 82 -0.56 -18.05 4.23
CA ILE A 82 -1.67 -19.00 4.36
C ILE A 82 -1.11 -20.41 4.41
N ARG A 83 -1.25 -21.05 5.57
CA ARG A 83 -0.76 -22.40 5.85
C ARG A 83 -1.82 -23.43 5.49
N ASN A 84 -1.36 -24.65 5.23
CA ASN A 84 -2.21 -25.83 5.02
C ASN A 84 -3.18 -25.72 3.83
N LEU A 85 -2.85 -24.90 2.82
CA LEU A 85 -3.52 -24.96 1.53
C LEU A 85 -3.08 -26.24 0.79
N PRO A 86 -4.03 -26.99 0.20
CA PRO A 86 -3.72 -28.08 -0.72
C PRO A 86 -2.85 -27.62 -1.89
N ASP A 87 -2.09 -28.54 -2.47
CA ASP A 87 -1.27 -28.24 -3.64
C ASP A 87 -2.12 -27.69 -4.79
N GLY A 88 -1.69 -26.55 -5.33
CA GLY A 88 -2.37 -25.85 -6.40
C GLY A 88 -1.95 -24.38 -6.46
N ASP A 89 -2.46 -23.71 -7.49
CA ASP A 89 -2.31 -22.27 -7.67
C ASP A 89 -3.53 -21.55 -7.12
N TYR A 90 -3.31 -20.42 -6.47
CA TYR A 90 -4.34 -19.63 -5.80
C TYR A 90 -4.29 -18.19 -6.28
N ALA A 91 -5.42 -17.69 -6.76
CA ALA A 91 -5.61 -16.29 -7.07
C ALA A 91 -5.94 -15.53 -5.78
N VAL A 92 -5.29 -14.39 -5.57
CA VAL A 92 -5.57 -13.50 -4.44
C VAL A 92 -6.16 -12.20 -4.97
N HIS A 93 -7.29 -11.81 -4.39
CA HIS A 93 -7.98 -10.58 -4.68
C HIS A 93 -8.14 -9.75 -3.41
N ALA A 94 -8.15 -8.43 -3.55
CA ALA A 94 -8.49 -7.50 -2.49
C ALA A 94 -9.49 -6.45 -3.03
N ASP A 95 -10.66 -6.34 -2.40
CA ASP A 95 -11.80 -5.53 -2.88
C ASP A 95 -12.12 -5.77 -4.36
N GLY A 96 -12.05 -7.02 -4.81
CA GLY A 96 -12.26 -7.41 -6.20
C GLY A 96 -11.09 -7.11 -7.16
N ARG A 97 -10.03 -6.43 -6.72
CA ARG A 97 -8.81 -6.20 -7.54
C ARG A 97 -7.91 -7.42 -7.48
N ALA A 98 -7.48 -7.93 -8.63
CA ALA A 98 -6.58 -9.08 -8.71
C ALA A 98 -5.13 -8.68 -8.37
N LEU A 99 -4.54 -9.32 -7.36
CA LEU A 99 -3.16 -9.07 -6.94
C LEU A 99 -2.16 -9.99 -7.65
N GLY A 100 -2.61 -11.18 -8.04
CA GLY A 100 -1.77 -12.18 -8.69
C GLY A 100 -2.20 -13.60 -8.37
N THR A 101 -1.38 -14.55 -8.80
CA THR A 101 -1.55 -15.97 -8.54
C THR A 101 -0.26 -16.54 -7.96
N TRP A 102 -0.38 -17.29 -6.87
CA TRP A 102 0.75 -17.94 -6.20
C TRP A 102 0.44 -19.40 -5.93
N PRO A 103 1.43 -20.30 -6.02
CA PRO A 103 1.25 -21.68 -5.57
C PRO A 103 1.11 -21.73 -4.04
N ALA A 104 0.36 -22.70 -3.52
CA ALA A 104 0.15 -22.92 -2.08
C ALA A 104 1.45 -22.85 -1.27
N ARG A 105 2.54 -23.47 -1.76
CA ARG A 105 3.86 -23.42 -1.09
C ARG A 105 4.37 -21.99 -0.87
N ARG A 106 4.16 -21.08 -1.83
CA ARG A 106 4.61 -19.68 -1.72
C ARG A 106 3.75 -18.89 -0.76
N LEU A 107 2.44 -19.16 -0.75
CA LEU A 107 1.54 -18.59 0.26
C LEU A 107 1.88 -19.09 1.67
N ALA A 108 2.31 -20.35 1.82
CA ALA A 108 2.75 -20.90 3.11
C ALA A 108 4.09 -20.31 3.58
N GLU A 109 5.00 -19.95 2.66
CA GLU A 109 6.24 -19.22 2.95
C GLU A 109 5.98 -17.75 3.35
N GLY A 110 4.89 -17.17 2.83
CA GLY A 110 4.54 -15.76 2.98
C GLY A 110 4.92 -14.95 1.75
N VAL A 111 3.97 -14.15 1.25
CA VAL A 111 4.14 -13.27 0.08
C VAL A 111 3.99 -11.82 0.49
N ASN A 112 4.82 -10.94 -0.08
CA ASN A 112 4.67 -9.50 0.09
C ASN A 112 3.66 -8.96 -0.94
N LEU A 113 2.56 -8.41 -0.45
CA LEU A 113 1.46 -7.87 -1.25
C LEU A 113 1.57 -6.35 -1.47
N ALA A 114 2.61 -5.69 -0.94
CA ALA A 114 2.71 -4.23 -0.92
C ALA A 114 2.52 -3.58 -2.29
N SER A 115 3.09 -4.19 -3.34
CA SER A 115 3.00 -3.76 -4.74
C SER A 115 2.55 -4.91 -5.66
N ALA A 116 1.80 -5.88 -5.12
CA ALA A 116 1.35 -7.03 -5.89
C ALA A 116 0.19 -6.64 -6.82
N THR A 117 0.38 -6.86 -8.12
CA THR A 117 -0.61 -6.59 -9.16
C THR A 117 -0.67 -7.73 -10.18
N ALA A 118 -1.87 -8.06 -10.64
CA ALA A 118 -2.06 -8.96 -11.79
C ALA A 118 -1.84 -8.26 -13.15
N ASP A 119 -1.89 -6.93 -13.18
CA ASP A 119 -1.64 -6.11 -14.37
C ASP A 119 -0.56 -5.06 -14.05
N GLY A 120 0.59 -5.15 -14.73
CA GLY A 120 1.70 -4.21 -14.54
C GLY A 120 1.42 -2.77 -14.98
N TRP A 121 0.28 -2.51 -15.64
CA TRP A 121 -0.16 -1.17 -16.04
C TRP A 121 -1.18 -0.56 -15.08
N GLU A 122 -1.67 -1.32 -14.11
CA GLU A 122 -2.55 -0.83 -13.05
C GLU A 122 -1.85 -0.91 -11.68
N PRO A 123 -2.13 0.04 -10.76
CA PRO A 123 -1.79 -0.17 -9.37
C PRO A 123 -2.49 -1.44 -8.88
N GLY A 124 -1.80 -2.28 -8.11
CA GLY A 124 -2.31 -3.57 -7.66
C GLY A 124 -3.46 -3.46 -6.66
N GLY A 125 -3.17 -3.72 -5.39
CA GLY A 125 -4.18 -3.67 -4.34
C GLY A 125 -4.82 -2.29 -4.16
N PRO A 126 -6.00 -2.22 -3.50
CA PRO A 126 -6.66 -0.95 -3.23
C PRO A 126 -5.78 0.03 -2.42
N TRP A 127 -4.91 -0.48 -1.54
CA TRP A 127 -3.92 0.33 -0.83
C TRP A 127 -2.88 0.95 -1.75
N GLU A 128 -2.46 0.25 -2.81
CA GLU A 128 -1.47 0.75 -3.76
C GLU A 128 -2.07 1.89 -4.59
N ALA A 129 -3.30 1.70 -5.05
CA ALA A 129 -4.05 2.75 -5.76
C ALA A 129 -4.23 4.01 -4.87
N ALA A 130 -4.58 3.83 -3.59
CA ALA A 130 -4.67 4.93 -2.63
C ALA A 130 -3.31 5.60 -2.39
N ALA A 131 -2.24 4.82 -2.26
CA ALA A 131 -0.88 5.33 -2.05
C ALA A 131 -0.37 6.14 -3.25
N TRP A 132 -0.69 5.75 -4.48
CA TRP A 132 -0.36 6.53 -5.67
C TRP A 132 -1.06 7.90 -5.65
N ALA A 133 -2.37 7.93 -5.35
CA ALA A 133 -3.10 9.20 -5.21
C ALA A 133 -2.53 10.06 -4.07
N LEU A 134 -2.17 9.46 -2.93
CA LEU A 134 -1.50 10.14 -1.83
C LEU A 134 -0.16 10.77 -2.25
N ALA A 135 0.64 10.03 -3.03
CA ALA A 135 1.94 10.49 -3.51
C ALA A 135 1.78 11.71 -4.43
N GLU A 136 0.83 11.68 -5.37
CA GLU A 136 0.54 12.81 -6.26
C GLU A 136 0.10 14.07 -5.49
N LEU A 137 -0.75 13.90 -4.47
CA LEU A 137 -1.16 15.03 -3.61
C LEU A 137 0.01 15.56 -2.78
N THR A 138 0.93 14.69 -2.34
CA THR A 138 2.15 15.11 -1.62
C THR A 138 3.08 15.91 -2.54
N GLU A 139 3.23 15.48 -3.78
CA GLU A 139 3.99 16.20 -4.81
C GLU A 139 3.36 17.56 -5.12
N ALA A 140 2.02 17.64 -5.20
CA ALA A 140 1.31 18.90 -5.39
C ALA A 140 1.57 19.90 -4.24
N ARG A 141 1.56 19.43 -2.98
CA ARG A 141 1.91 20.25 -1.80
C ARG A 141 3.35 20.75 -1.87
N THR A 142 4.28 19.88 -2.28
CA THR A 142 5.68 20.24 -2.46
C THR A 142 5.85 21.31 -3.53
N LYS A 143 5.20 21.17 -4.69
CA LYS A 143 5.23 22.15 -5.77
C LYS A 143 4.61 23.49 -5.37
N LEU A 144 3.51 23.48 -4.61
CA LEU A 144 2.89 24.70 -4.07
C LEU A 144 3.87 25.46 -3.17
N PHE A 145 4.53 24.75 -2.26
CA PHE A 145 5.55 25.32 -1.37
C PHE A 145 6.77 25.86 -2.13
N GLN A 146 7.32 25.09 -3.07
CA GLN A 146 8.45 25.50 -3.90
C GLN A 146 8.12 26.72 -4.76
N SER A 147 6.91 26.81 -5.30
CA SER A 147 6.46 27.94 -6.11
C SER A 147 6.45 29.23 -5.31
N LYS A 148 5.97 29.17 -4.05
CA LYS A 148 6.06 30.30 -3.11
C LYS A 148 7.50 30.74 -2.89
N LEU A 149 8.38 29.80 -2.53
CA LEU A 149 9.78 30.11 -2.24
C LEU A 149 10.48 30.72 -3.45
N GLY A 150 10.27 30.15 -4.63
CA GLY A 150 10.80 30.67 -5.89
C GLY A 150 10.30 32.08 -6.19
N LEU A 151 9.00 32.33 -6.04
CA LEU A 151 8.42 33.65 -6.25
C LEU A 151 8.98 34.69 -5.28
N ALA A 152 9.05 34.38 -3.98
CA ALA A 152 9.58 35.28 -2.97
C ALA A 152 11.07 35.58 -3.19
N HIS A 153 11.85 34.58 -3.62
CA HIS A 153 13.27 34.73 -3.90
C HIS A 153 13.53 35.57 -5.15
N HIS A 154 12.80 35.33 -6.24
CA HIS A 154 13.05 35.97 -7.52
C HIS A 154 12.29 37.28 -7.73
N LEU A 155 11.14 37.47 -7.06
CA LEU A 155 10.29 38.66 -7.16
C LEU A 155 9.82 39.13 -5.77
N PRO A 156 10.75 39.53 -4.87
CA PRO A 156 10.42 39.86 -3.47
C PRO A 156 9.46 41.06 -3.31
N GLY A 157 9.39 41.95 -4.31
CA GLY A 157 8.45 43.09 -4.33
C GLY A 157 7.11 42.80 -5.01
N SER A 158 6.83 41.54 -5.33
CA SER A 158 5.62 41.18 -6.07
C SER A 158 4.36 41.42 -5.22
N PRO A 159 3.36 42.16 -5.72
CA PRO A 159 2.15 42.48 -4.97
C PRO A 159 1.26 41.25 -4.72
N VAL A 160 1.49 40.14 -5.43
CA VAL A 160 0.72 38.89 -5.24
C VAL A 160 1.22 38.06 -4.05
N LEU A 161 2.41 38.32 -3.49
CA LEU A 161 2.99 37.50 -2.42
C LEU A 161 2.08 37.32 -1.18
N PRO A 162 1.44 38.37 -0.62
CA PRO A 162 0.55 38.19 0.53
C PRO A 162 -0.68 37.32 0.21
N ALA A 163 -1.29 37.54 -0.96
CA ALA A 163 -2.46 36.77 -1.40
C ALA A 163 -2.08 35.31 -1.74
N PHE A 164 -0.89 35.11 -2.32
CA PHE A 164 -0.34 33.79 -2.59
C PHE A 164 -0.18 32.99 -1.29
N ASP A 165 0.34 33.63 -0.24
CA ASP A 165 0.56 32.97 1.05
C ASP A 165 -0.72 32.46 1.69
N GLU A 166 -1.76 33.29 1.72
CA GLU A 166 -3.07 32.92 2.26
C GLU A 166 -3.72 31.80 1.43
N GLN A 167 -3.75 31.96 0.10
CA GLN A 167 -4.35 30.96 -0.79
C GLN A 167 -3.58 29.64 -0.78
N ALA A 168 -2.25 29.68 -0.72
CA ALA A 168 -1.43 28.47 -0.64
C ALA A 168 -1.68 27.71 0.67
N ALA A 169 -1.86 28.41 1.80
CA ALA A 169 -2.21 27.77 3.06
C ALA A 169 -3.59 27.09 2.98
N GLU A 170 -4.59 27.75 2.40
CA GLU A 170 -5.93 27.19 2.21
C GLU A 170 -5.90 25.97 1.29
N ILE A 171 -5.22 26.06 0.14
CA ILE A 171 -5.09 24.95 -0.81
C ILE A 171 -4.37 23.77 -0.14
N ASN A 172 -3.27 24.02 0.58
CA ASN A 172 -2.57 22.97 1.30
C ASN A 172 -3.48 22.26 2.32
N ALA A 173 -4.27 23.01 3.09
CA ALA A 173 -5.21 22.42 4.05
C ALA A 173 -6.26 21.53 3.36
N ARG A 174 -6.77 21.94 2.19
CA ARG A 174 -7.71 21.12 1.40
C ARG A 174 -7.05 19.87 0.84
N LEU A 175 -5.81 19.96 0.35
CA LEU A 175 -5.04 18.81 -0.11
C LEU A 175 -4.81 17.82 1.04
N GLU A 176 -4.43 18.31 2.22
CA GLU A 176 -4.23 17.48 3.41
C GLU A 176 -5.52 16.76 3.84
N ALA A 177 -6.66 17.45 3.83
CA ALA A 177 -7.96 16.83 4.10
C ALA A 177 -8.29 15.71 3.11
N LEU A 178 -8.00 15.89 1.81
CA LEU A 178 -8.17 14.85 0.80
C LEU A 178 -7.22 13.68 1.02
N GLN A 179 -5.97 13.94 1.38
CA GLN A 179 -5.01 12.90 1.72
C GLN A 179 -5.53 12.02 2.86
N HIS A 180 -6.01 12.63 3.96
CA HIS A 180 -6.60 11.90 5.08
C HIS A 180 -7.83 11.08 4.67
N ALA A 181 -8.69 11.61 3.80
CA ALA A 181 -9.85 10.88 3.31
C ALA A 181 -9.48 9.67 2.46
N ILE A 182 -8.47 9.79 1.60
CA ILE A 182 -8.02 8.71 0.69
C ILE A 182 -7.44 7.52 1.45
N VAL A 183 -6.66 7.80 2.50
CA VAL A 183 -5.98 6.75 3.30
C VAL A 183 -6.63 6.49 4.65
N ALA A 184 -7.89 6.90 4.83
CA ALA A 184 -8.64 6.63 6.04
C ALA A 184 -8.66 5.12 6.32
N PRO A 185 -8.37 4.69 7.57
CA PRO A 185 -8.37 3.27 7.91
C PRO A 185 -9.71 2.61 7.59
N ARG A 186 -9.66 1.54 6.80
CA ARG A 186 -10.81 0.71 6.47
C ARG A 186 -10.37 -0.73 6.28
N PRO A 187 -11.26 -1.71 6.52
CA PRO A 187 -10.98 -3.08 6.14
C PRO A 187 -10.92 -3.22 4.61
N PHE A 188 -10.02 -4.08 4.15
CA PHE A 188 -9.99 -4.60 2.79
C PHE A 188 -10.52 -6.04 2.82
N HIS A 189 -11.41 -6.35 1.90
CA HIS A 189 -11.97 -7.68 1.75
C HIS A 189 -11.07 -8.52 0.85
N PHE A 190 -10.45 -9.55 1.42
CA PHE A 190 -9.58 -10.48 0.72
C PHE A 190 -10.35 -11.73 0.31
N VAL A 191 -10.11 -12.18 -0.92
CA VAL A 191 -10.58 -13.47 -1.43
C VAL A 191 -9.38 -14.23 -1.97
N VAL A 192 -9.18 -15.45 -1.48
CA VAL A 192 -8.14 -16.38 -1.94
C VAL A 192 -8.80 -17.62 -2.46
N GLU A 193 -8.73 -17.83 -3.76
CA GLU A 193 -9.43 -18.92 -4.43
C GLU A 193 -8.49 -19.79 -5.24
N ARG A 194 -8.71 -21.09 -5.19
CA ARG A 194 -7.95 -22.07 -5.95
C ARG A 194 -8.30 -21.89 -7.43
N LYS A 195 -7.28 -21.69 -8.25
CA LYS A 195 -7.45 -21.63 -9.70
C LYS A 195 -7.77 -23.04 -10.19
N GLU A 196 -8.87 -23.20 -10.92
CA GLU A 196 -9.15 -24.46 -11.60
C GLU A 196 -8.01 -24.75 -12.59
N ALA A 197 -7.50 -25.99 -12.58
CA ALA A 197 -6.55 -26.43 -13.59
C ALA A 197 -7.25 -26.35 -14.95
N GLY A 198 -6.88 -25.34 -15.74
CA GLY A 198 -7.47 -25.10 -17.06
C GLY A 198 -7.41 -26.37 -17.91
N ARG A 199 -8.57 -26.72 -18.49
CA ARG A 199 -8.66 -27.61 -19.66
C ARG A 199 -8.04 -26.94 -20.88
#